data_AF-A0A1G5U2U3-F1
#
_entry.id   AF-A0A1G5U2U3-F1
#
_cell.length_a   1.000
_cell.length_b   1.000
_cell.length_c   1.000
_cell.angle_alpha   90.00
_cell.angle_beta   90.00
_cell.angle_gamma   90.00
#
_symmetry.space_group_name_H-M   'P 1'
#
loop_
_entity.id
_entity.type
_entity.pdbx_description
1 polymer ?
#
loop_
_entity_poly.entity_id
_entity_poly.type
_entity_poly.pdbx_seq_one_letter_code
_entity_poly.pdbx_strand_id
1 'polypeptide(L)'
;MLGPILGRVDDVLTLPDGRRFAHHHAHALFMDFPLCAQFKFVQYPDGRLALRFLLRDGEASEAVRDAALARWRTRFAEVPLAVEFVDTIMPVDARTGKFKNIERLRAGPL
;
A
#
# COMPACT_ATOMS: atom_id res chain seq x y z
N MET A 1 14.52 -4.98 -32.69
CA MET A 1 14.91 -3.97 -31.68
C MET A 1 13.94 -4.10 -30.53
N LEU A 2 14.34 -4.70 -29.41
CA LEU A 2 13.49 -4.79 -28.21
C LEU A 2 13.43 -3.38 -27.61
N GLY A 3 12.24 -2.76 -27.61
CA GLY A 3 12.04 -1.46 -26.98
C GLY A 3 12.39 -1.51 -25.48
N PRO A 4 12.78 -0.40 -24.86
CA PRO A 4 13.08 -0.39 -23.44
C PRO A 4 11.86 -0.88 -22.66
N ILE A 5 12.07 -1.82 -21.73
CA ILE A 5 11.04 -2.24 -20.79
C ILE A 5 10.73 -1.02 -19.91
N LEU A 6 9.72 -0.25 -20.29
CA LEU A 6 9.01 0.74 -19.46
C LEU A 6 8.19 0.00 -18.38
N GLY A 7 8.86 -0.85 -17.60
CA GLY A 7 8.23 -1.76 -16.67
C GLY A 7 8.99 -1.73 -15.36
N ARG A 8 8.60 -0.78 -14.49
CA ARG A 8 8.80 -0.78 -13.01
C ARG A 8 8.57 0.56 -12.33
N VAL A 9 8.31 1.64 -13.07
CA VAL A 9 8.12 2.97 -12.46
C VAL A 9 6.77 3.07 -11.71
N ASP A 10 5.74 2.34 -12.16
CA ASP A 10 4.40 2.37 -11.56
C ASP A 10 4.28 1.61 -10.23
N ASP A 11 5.23 0.74 -9.90
CA ASP A 11 5.22 -0.08 -8.67
C ASP A 11 6.06 0.53 -7.54
N VAL A 12 6.31 1.85 -7.62
CA VAL A 12 7.11 2.61 -6.66
C VAL A 12 6.38 3.89 -6.22
N LEU A 13 6.22 4.04 -4.91
CA LEU A 13 5.76 5.27 -4.26
C LEU A 13 6.97 6.11 -3.86
N THR A 14 6.81 7.42 -3.89
CA THR A 14 7.85 8.37 -3.45
C THR A 14 7.49 8.88 -2.07
N LEU A 15 8.30 8.56 -1.07
CA LEU A 15 8.06 9.02 0.30
C LEU A 15 8.42 10.52 0.42
N PRO A 16 7.85 11.24 1.42
CA PRO A 16 8.11 12.67 1.62
C PRO A 16 9.59 13.02 1.83
N ASP A 17 10.39 12.08 2.33
CA ASP A 17 11.83 12.23 2.53
C ASP A 17 12.67 11.88 1.29
N GLY A 18 12.02 11.65 0.14
CA GLY A 18 12.67 11.30 -1.13
C GLY A 18 13.00 9.83 -1.31
N ARG A 19 12.80 8.98 -0.28
CA ARG A 19 13.01 7.52 -0.43
C ARG A 19 11.96 6.91 -1.36
N ARG A 20 12.34 5.77 -1.97
CA ARG A 20 11.45 4.97 -2.83
C ARG A 20 10.88 3.79 -2.06
N PHE A 21 9.56 3.66 -2.05
CA PHE A 21 8.85 2.54 -1.44
C PHE A 21 8.26 1.66 -2.54
N ALA A 22 8.61 0.39 -2.55
CA ALA A 22 8.39 -0.51 -3.68
C ALA A 22 7.78 -1.82 -3.20
N HIS A 23 7.25 -2.63 -4.12
CA HIS A 23 6.48 -3.85 -3.79
C HIS A 23 7.18 -4.75 -2.75
N HIS A 24 8.49 -4.96 -2.88
CA HIS A 24 9.25 -5.80 -1.95
C HIS A 24 9.31 -5.24 -0.52
N HIS A 25 9.29 -3.91 -0.35
CA HIS A 25 9.20 -3.28 0.97
C HIS A 25 7.84 -3.50 1.62
N ALA A 26 6.75 -3.33 0.85
CA ALA A 26 5.39 -3.60 1.30
C ALA A 26 5.24 -5.08 1.70
N HIS A 27 5.76 -5.98 0.87
CA HIS A 27 5.76 -7.41 1.13
C HIS A 27 6.58 -7.74 2.39
N ALA A 28 7.82 -7.25 2.52
CA ALA A 28 8.67 -7.51 3.69
C ALA A 28 8.15 -6.91 5.00
N LEU A 29 7.17 -6.01 4.97
CA LEU A 29 6.51 -5.48 6.16
C LEU A 29 5.19 -6.18 6.45
N PHE A 30 4.39 -6.52 5.45
CA PHE A 30 2.99 -6.90 5.67
C PHE A 30 2.58 -8.26 5.11
N MET A 31 3.49 -9.02 4.47
CA MET A 31 3.18 -10.36 3.96
C MET A 31 2.66 -11.30 5.07
N ASP A 32 3.24 -11.21 6.27
CA ASP A 32 2.92 -12.03 7.43
C ASP A 32 2.00 -11.31 8.42
N PHE A 33 1.29 -10.25 8.00
CA PHE A 33 0.42 -9.49 8.89
C PHE A 33 -0.93 -10.20 9.06
N PRO A 34 -1.21 -10.85 10.21
CA PRO A 34 -2.29 -11.83 10.30
C PRO A 34 -3.68 -11.18 10.43
N LEU A 35 -3.73 -9.89 10.79
CA LEU A 35 -4.95 -9.16 11.15
C LEU A 35 -5.77 -8.67 9.94
N CYS A 36 -5.30 -8.92 8.72
CA CYS A 36 -5.98 -8.49 7.50
C CYS A 36 -6.17 -9.65 6.52
N ALA A 37 -7.23 -9.55 5.72
CA ALA A 37 -7.45 -10.41 4.56
C ALA A 37 -6.66 -9.87 3.35
N GLN A 38 -6.60 -8.55 3.21
CA GLN A 38 -5.82 -7.87 2.16
C GLN A 38 -5.25 -6.54 2.67
N PHE A 39 -4.12 -6.14 2.08
CA PHE A 39 -3.53 -4.82 2.30
C PHE A 39 -3.07 -4.19 0.98
N LYS A 40 -3.15 -2.86 0.89
CA LYS A 40 -2.61 -2.10 -0.24
C LYS A 40 -2.08 -0.76 0.25
N PHE A 41 -0.86 -0.41 -0.15
CA PHE A 41 -0.35 0.94 -0.03
C PHE A 41 -0.84 1.77 -1.20
N VAL A 42 -1.42 2.93 -0.90
CA VAL A 42 -1.84 3.91 -1.89
C VAL A 42 -1.14 5.24 -1.64
N GLN A 43 -0.67 5.87 -2.71
CA GLN A 43 -0.26 7.28 -2.67
C GLN A 43 -1.31 8.13 -3.37
N TYR A 44 -1.87 9.07 -2.63
CA TYR A 44 -2.82 10.05 -3.15
C TYR A 44 -2.12 11.11 -4.02
N PRO A 45 -2.86 11.85 -4.88
CA PRO A 45 -2.29 12.89 -5.73
C PRO A 45 -1.59 14.02 -4.96
N ASP A 46 -2.01 14.28 -3.72
CA ASP A 46 -1.40 15.25 -2.80
C ASP A 46 -0.10 14.73 -2.15
N GLY A 47 0.32 13.51 -2.48
CA GLY A 47 1.50 12.85 -1.93
C GLY A 47 1.26 12.06 -0.66
N ARG A 48 0.07 12.15 -0.05
CA ARG A 48 -0.27 11.41 1.18
C ARG A 48 -0.19 9.90 0.94
N LEU A 49 0.49 9.21 1.85
CA LEU A 49 0.58 7.75 1.86
C LEU A 49 -0.48 7.17 2.80
N ALA A 50 -1.22 6.17 2.33
CA ALA A 50 -2.13 5.39 3.16
C ALA A 50 -1.91 3.90 2.98
N LEU A 51 -2.09 3.15 4.06
CA LEU A 51 -2.20 1.70 4.08
C LEU A 51 -3.67 1.35 4.25
N ARG A 52 -4.25 0.78 3.19
CA ARG A 52 -5.62 0.28 3.18
C ARG A 52 -5.65 -1.17 3.62
N PHE A 53 -6.56 -1.50 4.52
CA PHE A 53 -6.82 -2.86 4.97
C PHE A 53 -8.26 -3.26 4.69
N LEU A 54 -8.41 -4.47 4.15
CA LEU A 54 -9.61 -5.26 4.38
C LEU A 54 -9.32 -6.15 5.60
N LEU A 55 -10.06 -5.92 6.69
CA LEU A 55 -9.89 -6.68 7.92
C LEU A 55 -10.41 -8.11 7.77
N ARG A 56 -9.93 -9.00 8.65
CA ARG A 56 -10.61 -10.28 8.88
C ARG A 56 -11.79 -10.08 9.83
N ASP A 57 -12.77 -10.98 9.75
CA ASP A 57 -13.93 -10.93 10.63
C ASP A 57 -13.51 -10.99 12.10
N GLY A 58 -14.10 -10.10 12.92
CA GLY A 58 -13.86 -10.02 14.36
C GLY A 58 -12.64 -9.20 14.78
N GLU A 59 -11.83 -8.70 13.85
CA GLU A 59 -10.68 -7.84 14.18
C GLU A 59 -11.11 -6.43 14.55
N ALA A 60 -10.56 -5.90 15.64
CA ALA A 60 -10.83 -4.52 16.09
C ALA A 60 -9.97 -3.52 15.31
N SER A 61 -10.61 -2.62 14.57
CA SER A 61 -9.92 -1.67 13.68
C SER A 61 -8.86 -0.81 14.37
N GLU A 62 -9.07 -0.40 15.61
CA GLU A 62 -8.10 0.36 16.40
C GLU A 62 -6.83 -0.48 16.70
N ALA A 63 -6.99 -1.71 17.17
CA ALA A 63 -5.85 -2.60 17.44
C ALA A 63 -5.05 -2.91 16.17
N VAL A 64 -5.73 -3.12 15.04
CA VAL A 64 -5.06 -3.34 13.74
C VAL A 64 -4.29 -2.11 13.29
N ARG A 65 -4.89 -0.91 13.46
CA ARG A 65 -4.23 0.36 13.15
C ARG A 65 -2.94 0.53 13.94
N ASP A 66 -2.98 0.31 15.25
CA ASP A 66 -1.82 0.47 16.12
C ASP A 66 -0.72 -0.53 15.78
N ALA A 67 -1.08 -1.79 15.55
CA ALA A 67 -0.13 -2.83 15.13
C ALA A 67 0.53 -2.49 13.78
N ALA A 68 -0.25 -2.01 12.82
CA ALA A 68 0.25 -1.61 11.51
C ALA A 68 1.19 -0.41 11.58
N LEU A 69 0.84 0.62 12.35
CA LEU A 69 1.67 1.80 12.55
C LEU A 69 2.95 1.47 13.31
N ALA A 70 2.89 0.63 14.35
CA ALA A 70 4.07 0.15 15.06
C ALA A 70 5.03 -0.56 14.09
N ARG A 71 4.50 -1.46 13.24
CA ARG A 71 5.32 -2.16 12.25
C ARG A 71 5.91 -1.23 11.20
N TRP A 72 5.14 -0.26 10.71
CA TRP A 72 5.63 0.76 9.78
C TRP A 72 6.81 1.56 10.35
N ARG A 73 6.68 2.01 11.60
CA ARG A 73 7.68 2.82 12.30
C ARG A 73 9.03 2.11 12.47
N THR A 74 9.07 0.76 12.44
CA THR A 74 10.35 0.02 12.50
C THR A 74 11.32 0.33 11.35
N ARG A 75 10.82 0.80 10.20
CA ARG A 75 11.65 1.14 9.02
C ARG A 75 11.46 2.59 8.54
N PHE A 76 10.33 3.19 8.88
CA PHE A 76 9.89 4.48 8.33
C PHE A 76 9.30 5.40 9.42
N ALA A 77 9.94 5.48 10.60
CA ALA A 77 9.46 6.23 11.76
C ALA A 77 9.00 7.67 11.46
N GLU A 78 9.78 8.42 10.69
CA GLU A 78 9.54 9.82 10.36
C GLU A 78 8.56 10.03 9.18
N VAL A 79 8.13 8.95 8.52
CA VAL A 79 7.26 9.06 7.34
C VAL A 79 5.80 8.89 7.76
N PRO A 80 4.94 9.90 7.54
CA PRO A 80 3.53 9.79 7.90
C PRO A 80 2.84 8.72 7.06
N LEU A 81 2.08 7.86 7.74
CA LEU A 81 1.25 6.82 7.13
C LEU A 81 -0.17 6.93 7.69
N ALA A 82 -1.14 7.16 6.82
CA ALA A 82 -2.55 7.00 7.19
C ALA A 82 -2.95 5.52 7.16
N VAL A 83 -3.87 5.12 8.03
CA VAL A 83 -4.49 3.78 7.99
C VAL A 83 -5.96 3.94 7.65
N GLU A 84 -6.38 3.23 6.61
CA GLU A 84 -7.73 3.26 6.07
C GLU A 84 -8.31 1.84 6.08
N PHE A 85 -9.54 1.68 6.53
CA PHE A 85 -10.25 0.41 6.47
C PHE A 85 -11.25 0.46 5.32
N VAL A 86 -11.30 -0.62 4.54
CA VAL A 86 -12.20 -0.76 3.40
C VAL A 86 -13.08 -1.97 3.60
N ASP A 87 -14.34 -1.87 3.17
CA ASP A 87 -15.35 -2.92 3.37
C ASP A 87 -15.42 -3.90 2.21
N THR A 88 -14.72 -3.61 1.12
CA THR A 88 -14.74 -4.40 -0.12
C THR A 88 -13.35 -4.92 -0.47
N ILE A 89 -13.31 -6.14 -1.00
CA ILE A 89 -12.12 -6.71 -1.62
C ILE A 89 -11.54 -5.72 -2.64
N MET A 90 -10.27 -5.43 -2.47
CA MET A 90 -9.59 -4.50 -3.36
C MET A 90 -9.36 -5.16 -4.72
N PRO A 91 -9.56 -4.41 -5.82
CA PRO A 91 -9.63 -4.98 -7.15
C PRO A 91 -8.29 -5.60 -7.58
N VAL A 92 -8.41 -6.72 -8.29
CA VAL A 92 -7.33 -7.39 -9.01
C VAL A 92 -7.20 -6.75 -10.39
N ASP A 93 -5.98 -6.59 -10.90
CA ASP A 93 -5.77 -6.10 -12.27
C ASP A 93 -6.35 -7.11 -13.26
N ALA A 94 -7.42 -6.73 -13.97
CA ALA A 94 -8.17 -7.62 -14.85
C ALA A 94 -7.35 -8.12 -16.06
N ARG A 95 -6.29 -7.41 -16.45
CA ARG A 95 -5.42 -7.81 -17.58
C ARG A 95 -4.39 -8.84 -17.16
N THR A 96 -3.87 -8.73 -15.94
CA THR A 96 -2.78 -9.59 -15.45
C THR A 96 -3.24 -10.67 -14.47
N GLY A 97 -4.47 -10.56 -13.94
CA GLY A 97 -4.99 -11.40 -12.87
C GLY A 97 -4.27 -11.21 -11.53
N LYS A 98 -3.42 -10.18 -11.40
CA LYS A 98 -2.57 -9.97 -10.21
C LYS A 98 -3.13 -8.87 -9.31
N PHE A 99 -3.14 -9.14 -8.01
CA PHE A 99 -3.36 -8.12 -7.00
C PHE A 99 -2.08 -7.29 -6.84
N LYS A 100 -2.19 -5.97 -6.99
CA LYS A 100 -1.11 -5.04 -6.67
C LYS A 100 -1.29 -4.53 -5.25
N ASN A 101 -0.31 -4.72 -4.38
CA ASN A 101 -0.35 -4.19 -3.02
C ASN A 101 0.26 -2.78 -2.91
N ILE A 102 0.61 -2.15 -4.04
CA ILE A 102 1.08 -0.77 -4.13
C ILE A 102 0.41 -0.12 -5.34
N GLU A 103 -0.05 1.12 -5.16
CA GLU A 103 -0.67 1.89 -6.23
C GLU A 103 -0.51 3.40 -6.03
N ARG A 104 -0.23 4.13 -7.11
CA ARG A 104 -0.36 5.59 -7.13
C ARG A 104 -1.72 5.96 -7.70
N LEU A 105 -2.54 6.62 -6.90
CA LEU A 105 -3.85 7.09 -7.32
C LEU A 105 -3.67 8.31 -8.23
N ARG A 106 -4.41 8.35 -9.33
CA ARG A 106 -4.46 9.52 -10.21
C ARG A 106 -5.56 10.44 -9.71
N ALA A 107 -5.36 11.75 -9.84
CA ALA A 107 -6.47 12.68 -9.68
C ALA A 107 -7.54 12.29 -10.71
N GLY A 108 -8.80 12.15 -10.26
CA GLY A 108 -9.91 11.96 -11.17
C GLY A 108 -10.04 13.17 -12.10
N PRO A 109 -10.72 13.04 -13.25
CA PRO A 109 -11.12 14.22 -14.01
C PRO A 109 -11.97 15.10 -13.10
N LEU A 110 -11.60 16.38 -12.99
CA LEU A 110 -12.42 17.43 -12.37
C LEU A 110 -13.74 17.61 -13.14
#